data_AF-A0A165ZYB3-F1
#
_entry.id   AF-A0A165ZYB3-F1
#
_cell.length_a   1.000
_cell.length_b   1.000
_cell.length_c   1.000
_cell.angle_alpha   90.00
_cell.angle_beta   90.00
_cell.angle_gamma   90.00
#
_symmetry.space_group_name_H-M   'P 1'
#
loop_
_entity.id
_entity.type
_entity.pdbx_description
1 polymer ?
#
loop_
_entity_poly.entity_id
_entity_poly.type
_entity_poly.pdbx_seq_one_letter_code
_entity_poly.pdbx_strand_id
1 'polypeptide(L)'
;MSRRQPSTLVSNGVSATTAALNIAGAATDAVPFAKQIMNSAAQISAFAEKIQKKREGMYMLIQKVEIYSAQIDMALAGRVLDVSLQRRLERLYSVFLKIEALVDVNAGRKDNALTRVWRNVVTKPIHAETLVIELDREMQLFRLLTGIQLNLVIDDTARAVAEGARYDGQIRILRDCDIEKRSIIRQVRTDQGTIVWASARVDGHLMVIRYLDPASIVNRDHSVSAEAYQMLDASAHLVNVHGLKWIRESATVDEHGEPCIGLFNDIIRANPSHLRSGIPLIYWNYSEETGIVEQVHDSHLRAVITEQFCNDHGTDRLQRVWDAIRQEQLLVMYRTTAFPVISGNVSLPQDIIAQAQLYLERYTREDDPYWNCIISFVRRVLAGRGANTSSQISISIWRLHGGYTIHVENCTNDGSHIRYNYFWISIPAGCTVLAAVATAAGLPNGIDHSWNASGVFLYRN
;
A
#
# COMPACT_ATOMS: atom_id res chain seq x y z
N MET A 1 -17.91 1.85 36.21
CA MET A 1 -18.77 0.65 36.32
C MET A 1 -18.06 -0.53 35.67
N SER A 2 -17.76 -1.61 36.42
CA SER A 2 -17.07 -2.80 35.88
C SER A 2 -18.07 -3.70 35.16
N ARG A 3 -18.08 -3.66 33.82
CA ARG A 3 -18.99 -4.42 32.95
C ARG A 3 -18.41 -5.83 32.74
N ARG A 4 -19.00 -6.86 33.35
CA ARG A 4 -18.64 -8.27 33.13
C ARG A 4 -18.78 -8.60 31.64
N GLN A 5 -17.68 -8.83 30.95
CA GLN A 5 -17.72 -9.40 29.60
C GLN A 5 -18.29 -10.83 29.67
N PRO A 6 -19.26 -11.20 28.80
CA PRO A 6 -19.68 -12.58 28.66
C PRO A 6 -18.52 -13.41 28.09
N SER A 7 -18.18 -14.51 28.77
CA SER A 7 -17.00 -15.31 28.47
C SER A 7 -17.17 -16.10 27.16
N THR A 8 -16.20 -15.92 26.26
CA THR A 8 -16.01 -16.72 25.02
C THR A 8 -16.03 -18.22 25.25
N LEU A 9 -15.69 -18.66 26.47
CA LEU A 9 -15.80 -20.04 26.95
C LEU A 9 -17.22 -20.62 26.86
N VAL A 10 -18.26 -19.80 27.08
CA VAL A 10 -19.66 -20.28 27.06
C VAL A 10 -20.12 -20.54 25.63
N SER A 11 -19.73 -19.71 24.66
CA SER A 11 -20.11 -19.86 23.24
C SER A 11 -19.49 -21.12 22.62
N ASN A 12 -18.20 -21.37 22.90
CA ASN A 12 -17.50 -22.58 22.43
C ASN A 12 -18.05 -23.86 23.08
N GLY A 13 -18.44 -23.80 24.36
CA GLY A 13 -19.02 -24.93 25.09
C GLY A 13 -20.35 -25.40 24.50
N VAL A 14 -21.25 -24.48 24.14
CA VAL A 14 -22.57 -24.83 23.59
C VAL A 14 -22.45 -25.44 22.19
N SER A 15 -21.57 -24.93 21.32
CA SER A 15 -21.34 -25.51 19.99
C SER A 15 -20.74 -26.93 20.07
N ALA A 16 -19.76 -27.14 20.94
CA ALA A 16 -19.17 -28.46 21.18
C ALA A 16 -20.19 -29.45 21.77
N THR A 17 -21.06 -28.99 22.66
CA THR A 17 -22.13 -29.81 23.27
C THR A 17 -23.17 -30.22 22.24
N THR A 18 -23.58 -29.32 21.33
CA THR A 18 -24.50 -29.64 20.23
C THR A 18 -23.92 -30.72 19.31
N ALA A 19 -22.64 -30.62 18.97
CA ALA A 19 -21.97 -31.61 18.15
C ALA A 19 -21.87 -32.98 18.85
N ALA A 20 -21.50 -33.00 20.14
CA ALA A 20 -21.42 -34.22 20.94
C ALA A 20 -22.78 -34.93 21.09
N LEU A 21 -23.87 -34.16 21.28
CA LEU A 21 -25.22 -34.70 21.38
C LEU A 21 -25.73 -35.31 20.06
N ASN A 22 -25.36 -34.73 18.91
CA ASN A 22 -25.67 -35.31 17.60
C ASN A 22 -24.92 -36.63 17.37
N ILE A 23 -23.64 -36.70 17.74
CA ILE A 23 -22.82 -37.93 17.61
C ILE A 23 -23.37 -39.03 18.53
N ALA A 24 -23.71 -38.69 19.78
CA ALA A 24 -24.27 -39.65 20.72
C ALA A 24 -25.71 -40.08 20.36
N GLY A 25 -26.49 -39.20 19.70
CA GLY A 25 -27.77 -39.56 19.11
C GLY A 25 -27.66 -40.59 17.97
N ALA A 26 -26.61 -40.50 17.14
CA ALA A 26 -26.32 -41.48 16.10
C ALA A 26 -25.83 -42.83 16.67
N ALA A 27 -25.09 -42.80 17.79
CA ALA A 27 -24.58 -44.02 18.44
C ALA A 27 -25.64 -44.81 19.22
N THR A 28 -26.82 -44.22 19.49
CA THR A 28 -27.90 -44.82 20.29
C THR A 28 -29.02 -45.43 19.44
N ASP A 29 -28.74 -45.74 18.17
CA ASP A 29 -29.72 -46.26 17.21
C ASP A 29 -30.43 -47.56 17.65
N ALA A 30 -29.82 -48.35 18.54
CA ALA A 30 -30.39 -49.57 19.08
C ALA A 30 -31.41 -49.37 20.21
N VAL A 31 -31.54 -48.16 20.78
CA VAL A 31 -32.44 -47.86 21.90
C VAL A 31 -33.31 -46.64 21.57
N PRO A 32 -34.52 -46.85 21.03
CA PRO A 32 -35.37 -45.78 20.46
C PRO A 32 -35.63 -44.61 21.42
N PHE A 33 -35.79 -44.90 22.71
CA PHE A 33 -36.06 -43.90 23.74
C PHE A 33 -34.83 -43.01 24.03
N ALA A 34 -33.62 -43.59 24.04
CA ALA A 34 -32.37 -42.84 24.21
C ALA A 34 -32.12 -41.91 23.01
N LYS A 35 -32.36 -42.40 21.79
CA LYS A 35 -32.26 -41.59 20.56
C LYS A 35 -33.19 -40.38 20.57
N GLN A 36 -34.44 -40.55 21.02
CA GLN A 36 -35.41 -39.44 21.09
C GLN A 36 -35.00 -38.35 22.10
N ILE A 37 -34.44 -38.75 23.26
CA ILE A 37 -33.93 -37.82 24.27
C ILE A 37 -32.71 -37.05 23.74
N MET A 38 -31.76 -37.75 23.11
CA MET A 38 -30.54 -37.13 22.58
C MET A 38 -30.84 -36.17 21.43
N ASN A 39 -31.77 -36.51 20.54
CA ASN A 39 -32.23 -35.61 19.47
C ASN A 39 -32.92 -34.36 20.03
N SER A 40 -33.73 -34.50 21.08
CA SER A 40 -34.38 -33.37 21.74
C SER A 40 -33.36 -32.46 22.43
N ALA A 41 -32.37 -33.05 23.11
CA ALA A 41 -31.28 -32.30 23.74
C ALA A 41 -30.42 -31.54 22.71
N ALA A 42 -30.11 -32.16 21.56
CA ALA A 42 -29.39 -31.50 20.47
C ALA A 42 -30.17 -30.31 19.89
N GLN A 43 -31.50 -30.45 19.72
CA GLN A 43 -32.36 -29.35 19.26
C GLN A 43 -32.41 -28.19 20.28
N ILE A 44 -32.49 -28.49 21.58
CA ILE A 44 -32.45 -27.48 22.65
C ILE A 44 -31.09 -26.77 22.68
N SER A 45 -29.99 -27.50 22.52
CA SER A 45 -28.62 -26.95 22.47
C SER A 45 -28.42 -26.05 21.25
N ALA A 46 -28.85 -26.48 20.06
CA ALA A 46 -28.80 -25.68 18.84
C ALA A 46 -29.69 -24.42 18.94
N PHE A 47 -30.82 -24.51 19.63
CA PHE A 47 -31.69 -23.36 19.90
C PHE A 47 -31.05 -22.40 20.90
N ALA A 48 -30.40 -22.90 21.95
CA ALA A 48 -29.65 -22.10 22.93
C ALA A 48 -28.46 -21.38 22.27
N GLU A 49 -27.73 -22.04 21.37
CA GLU A 49 -26.64 -21.43 20.59
C GLU A 49 -27.15 -20.27 19.72
N LYS A 50 -28.29 -20.45 19.04
CA LYS A 50 -28.94 -19.39 18.25
C LYS A 50 -29.38 -18.23 19.13
N ILE A 51 -29.88 -18.47 20.35
CA ILE A 51 -30.23 -17.40 21.29
C ILE A 51 -28.98 -16.66 21.77
N GLN A 52 -27.90 -17.37 22.06
CA GLN A 52 -26.65 -16.78 22.53
C GLN A 52 -25.99 -15.91 21.47
N LYS A 53 -25.85 -16.40 20.23
CA LYS A 53 -25.34 -15.62 19.08
C LYS A 53 -26.19 -14.36 18.83
N LYS A 54 -27.51 -14.44 19.02
CA LYS A 54 -28.42 -13.28 18.90
C LYS A 54 -28.23 -12.25 20.00
N ARG A 55 -27.95 -12.70 21.23
CA ARG A 55 -27.61 -11.79 22.35
C ARG A 55 -26.29 -11.08 22.07
N GLU A 56 -25.28 -11.79 21.58
CA GLU A 56 -23.99 -11.23 21.20
C GLU A 56 -24.14 -10.17 20.08
N GLY A 57 -24.94 -10.46 19.04
CA GLY A 57 -25.24 -9.47 17.98
C GLY A 57 -25.91 -8.20 18.51
N MET A 58 -26.85 -8.32 19.44
CA MET A 58 -27.50 -7.18 20.08
C MET A 58 -26.53 -6.36 20.95
N TYR A 59 -25.67 -7.03 21.74
CA TYR A 59 -24.65 -6.34 22.53
C TYR A 59 -23.64 -5.61 21.65
N MET A 60 -23.23 -6.21 20.54
CA MET A 60 -22.34 -5.58 19.56
C MET A 60 -23.00 -4.35 18.92
N LEU A 61 -24.30 -4.42 18.58
CA LEU A 61 -25.03 -3.26 18.05
C LEU A 61 -25.08 -2.11 19.08
N ILE A 62 -25.41 -2.40 20.34
CA ILE A 62 -25.45 -1.39 21.41
C ILE A 62 -24.06 -0.77 21.62
N GLN A 63 -23.00 -1.59 21.65
CA GLN A 63 -21.64 -1.09 21.81
C GLN A 63 -21.20 -0.21 20.63
N LYS A 64 -21.55 -0.59 19.40
CA LYS A 64 -21.26 0.22 18.20
C LYS A 64 -21.99 1.56 18.25
N VAL A 65 -23.26 1.58 18.64
CA VAL A 65 -24.05 2.80 18.81
C VAL A 65 -23.39 3.74 19.83
N GLU A 66 -22.91 3.22 20.95
CA GLU A 66 -22.21 3.98 22.00
C GLU A 66 -20.92 4.62 21.46
N ILE A 67 -20.07 3.84 20.76
CA ILE A 67 -18.83 4.33 20.15
C ILE A 67 -19.12 5.41 19.08
N TYR A 68 -20.11 5.16 18.24
CA TYR A 68 -20.46 6.06 17.13
C TYR A 68 -21.07 7.36 17.60
N SER A 69 -21.88 7.33 18.67
CA SER A 69 -22.41 8.56 19.28
C SER A 69 -21.29 9.46 19.77
N ALA A 70 -20.31 8.90 20.50
CA ALA A 70 -19.15 9.65 20.98
C ALA A 70 -18.29 10.24 19.82
N GLN A 71 -18.13 9.51 18.72
CA GLN A 71 -17.42 10.01 17.54
C GLN A 71 -18.14 11.17 16.86
N ILE A 72 -19.47 11.11 16.78
CA ILE A 72 -20.28 12.21 16.24
C ILE A 72 -20.13 13.43 17.15
N ASP A 73 -20.28 13.28 18.46
CA ASP A 73 -20.15 14.42 19.41
C ASP A 73 -18.79 15.11 19.30
N MET A 74 -17.70 14.35 19.22
CA MET A 74 -16.35 14.89 19.01
C MET A 74 -16.22 15.60 17.65
N ALA A 75 -16.79 15.03 16.59
CA ALA A 75 -16.72 15.61 15.25
C ALA A 75 -17.54 16.92 15.12
N LEU A 76 -18.62 17.07 15.91
CA LEU A 76 -19.49 18.24 15.88
C LEU A 76 -19.12 19.33 16.88
N ALA A 77 -18.31 19.01 17.88
CA ALA A 77 -17.90 19.95 18.93
C ALA A 77 -17.33 21.26 18.34
N GLY A 78 -18.04 22.37 18.56
CA GLY A 78 -17.63 23.72 18.17
C GLY A 78 -17.80 24.05 16.69
N ARG A 79 -18.50 23.23 15.89
CA ARG A 79 -18.67 23.46 14.45
C ARG A 79 -20.06 23.98 14.09
N VAL A 80 -20.12 24.85 13.09
CA VAL A 80 -21.38 25.22 12.41
C VAL A 80 -21.69 24.13 11.38
N LEU A 81 -22.86 23.50 11.49
CA LEU A 81 -23.27 22.43 10.59
C LEU A 81 -23.67 22.99 9.23
N ASP A 82 -23.08 22.46 8.16
CA ASP A 82 -23.61 22.71 6.82
C ASP A 82 -24.85 21.84 6.53
N VAL A 83 -25.63 22.22 5.52
CA VAL A 83 -26.88 21.55 5.14
C VAL A 83 -26.66 20.07 4.79
N SER A 84 -25.49 19.72 4.25
CA SER A 84 -25.17 18.35 3.84
C SER A 84 -24.88 17.44 5.04
N LEU A 85 -24.15 17.97 6.04
CA LEU A 85 -23.83 17.30 7.29
C LEU A 85 -25.08 17.15 8.15
N GLN A 86 -25.93 18.20 8.21
CA GLN A 86 -27.22 18.14 8.88
C GLN A 86 -28.09 17.01 8.32
N ARG A 87 -28.22 16.92 7.00
CA ARG A 87 -29.00 15.85 6.34
C ARG A 87 -28.45 14.46 6.64
N ARG A 88 -27.13 14.32 6.83
CA ARG A 88 -26.51 13.04 7.21
C ARG A 88 -26.78 12.69 8.67
N LEU A 89 -26.73 13.67 9.56
CA LEU A 89 -27.10 13.49 10.97
C LEU A 89 -28.58 13.09 11.12
N GLU A 90 -29.48 13.69 10.34
CA GLU A 90 -30.90 13.30 10.32
C GLU A 90 -31.11 11.82 9.92
N ARG A 91 -30.34 11.33 8.94
CA ARG A 91 -30.36 9.91 8.53
C ARG A 91 -29.80 8.99 9.61
N LEU A 92 -28.67 9.36 10.22
CA LEU A 92 -28.10 8.63 11.36
C LEU A 92 -29.07 8.57 12.54
N TYR A 93 -29.72 9.69 12.86
CA TYR A 93 -30.75 9.78 13.89
C TYR A 93 -31.93 8.86 13.58
N SER A 94 -32.39 8.81 12.33
CA SER A 94 -33.41 7.85 11.91
C SER A 94 -32.99 6.39 12.11
N VAL A 95 -31.70 6.06 11.96
CA VAL A 95 -31.20 4.70 12.24
C VAL A 95 -31.20 4.43 13.75
N PHE A 96 -30.78 5.40 14.57
CA PHE A 96 -30.83 5.27 16.02
C PHE A 96 -32.26 5.07 16.55
N LEU A 97 -33.26 5.79 16.03
CA LEU A 97 -34.66 5.58 16.38
C LEU A 97 -35.16 4.16 16.06
N LYS A 98 -34.73 3.59 14.92
CA LYS A 98 -35.07 2.19 14.58
C LYS A 98 -34.42 1.20 15.55
N ILE A 99 -33.21 1.49 16.02
CA ILE A 99 -32.51 0.66 17.01
C ILE A 99 -33.17 0.78 18.38
N GLU A 100 -33.54 1.99 18.81
CA GLU A 100 -34.26 2.23 20.06
C GLU A 100 -35.60 1.49 20.07
N ALA A 101 -36.39 1.60 18.99
CA ALA A 101 -37.64 0.85 18.86
C ALA A 101 -37.42 -0.66 18.92
N LEU A 102 -36.31 -1.18 18.39
CA LEU A 102 -35.95 -2.59 18.50
C LEU A 102 -35.59 -2.98 19.95
N VAL A 103 -34.91 -2.09 20.70
CA VAL A 103 -34.49 -2.33 22.09
C VAL A 103 -35.68 -2.20 23.06
N ASP A 104 -36.55 -1.22 22.88
CA ASP A 104 -37.72 -0.97 23.74
C ASP A 104 -38.75 -2.11 23.68
N VAL A 105 -38.97 -2.67 22.49
CA VAL A 105 -39.79 -3.90 22.31
C VAL A 105 -39.23 -5.06 23.14
N ASN A 106 -37.93 -5.07 23.44
CA ASN A 106 -37.28 -6.10 24.25
C ASN A 106 -37.23 -5.78 25.75
N ALA A 107 -37.32 -4.50 26.15
CA ALA A 107 -37.15 -4.06 27.54
C ALA A 107 -38.49 -3.91 28.32
N GLY A 108 -39.63 -3.78 27.62
CA GLY A 108 -40.93 -3.50 28.24
C GLY A 108 -41.71 -4.72 28.77
N ARG A 109 -41.85 -4.79 30.11
CA ARG A 109 -42.94 -5.41 30.93
C ARG A 109 -43.11 -6.94 31.01
N LYS A 110 -42.99 -7.44 32.25
CA LYS A 110 -43.51 -8.72 32.77
C LYS A 110 -44.99 -8.92 32.41
N ASP A 111 -45.29 -9.80 31.45
CA ASP A 111 -46.40 -10.75 31.53
C ASP A 111 -46.37 -11.71 30.34
N ASN A 112 -47.02 -12.86 30.51
CA ASN A 112 -46.94 -14.11 29.74
C ASN A 112 -47.17 -14.03 28.20
N ALA A 113 -47.48 -12.84 27.67
CA ALA A 113 -47.44 -12.52 26.25
C ALA A 113 -46.00 -12.36 25.70
N LEU A 114 -45.04 -12.02 26.58
CA LEU A 114 -43.62 -11.85 26.25
C LEU A 114 -43.01 -13.10 25.65
N THR A 115 -43.37 -14.31 26.07
CA THR A 115 -42.80 -15.55 25.51
C THR A 115 -43.24 -15.79 24.06
N ARG A 116 -44.37 -15.19 23.65
CA ARG A 116 -44.92 -15.26 22.28
C ARG A 116 -44.32 -14.15 21.40
N VAL A 117 -44.11 -12.95 21.96
CA VAL A 117 -43.41 -11.84 21.29
C VAL A 117 -41.91 -12.09 21.16
N TRP A 118 -41.24 -12.64 22.19
CA TRP A 118 -39.86 -13.10 22.10
C TRP A 118 -39.69 -14.14 21.01
N ARG A 119 -40.66 -15.05 20.83
CA ARG A 119 -40.62 -16.01 19.72
C ARG A 119 -40.67 -15.29 18.37
N ASN A 120 -41.49 -14.25 18.23
CA ASN A 120 -41.61 -13.42 17.02
C ASN A 120 -40.40 -12.51 16.75
N VAL A 121 -39.76 -11.98 17.79
CA VAL A 121 -38.56 -11.13 17.70
C VAL A 121 -37.31 -11.99 17.47
N VAL A 122 -37.20 -13.14 18.14
CA VAL A 122 -36.18 -14.15 17.86
C VAL A 122 -36.32 -14.73 16.44
N THR A 123 -37.50 -14.68 15.81
CA THR A 123 -37.68 -15.08 14.39
C THR A 123 -37.31 -14.01 13.37
N LYS A 124 -36.95 -12.77 13.75
CA LYS A 124 -36.45 -11.76 12.79
C LYS A 124 -35.01 -11.28 13.08
N PRO A 125 -34.01 -12.19 13.20
CA PRO A 125 -32.60 -11.81 13.35
C PRO A 125 -32.10 -10.95 12.19
N ILE A 126 -32.72 -11.11 11.02
CA ILE A 126 -32.51 -10.31 9.82
C ILE A 126 -32.63 -8.80 10.10
N HIS A 127 -33.51 -8.36 11.01
CA HIS A 127 -33.68 -6.92 11.28
C HIS A 127 -32.50 -6.31 12.04
N ALA A 128 -31.96 -6.99 13.06
CA ALA A 128 -30.81 -6.47 13.80
C ALA A 128 -29.55 -6.43 12.91
N GLU A 129 -29.33 -7.47 12.11
CA GLU A 129 -28.24 -7.51 11.14
C GLU A 129 -28.40 -6.41 10.07
N THR A 130 -29.62 -6.19 9.58
CA THR A 130 -29.90 -5.10 8.63
C THR A 130 -29.60 -3.72 9.24
N LEU A 131 -29.97 -3.50 10.51
CA LEU A 131 -29.69 -2.24 11.21
C LEU A 131 -28.20 -2.03 11.47
N VAL A 132 -27.43 -3.09 11.75
CA VAL A 132 -25.97 -3.00 11.85
C VAL A 132 -25.37 -2.55 10.51
N ILE A 133 -25.83 -3.14 9.40
CA ILE A 133 -25.36 -2.76 8.05
C ILE A 133 -25.76 -1.32 7.71
N GLU A 134 -27.00 -0.91 8.02
CA GLU A 134 -27.49 0.45 7.79
C GLU A 134 -26.69 1.48 8.62
N LEU A 135 -26.42 1.16 9.89
CA LEU A 135 -25.61 1.99 10.79
C LEU A 135 -24.16 2.11 10.30
N ASP A 136 -23.51 1.00 9.95
CA ASP A 136 -22.13 1.00 9.44
C ASP A 136 -22.04 1.82 8.13
N ARG A 137 -23.01 1.68 7.23
CA ARG A 137 -23.07 2.43 5.97
C ARG A 137 -23.19 3.93 6.20
N GLU A 138 -24.14 4.39 7.02
CA GLU A 138 -24.31 5.82 7.26
C GLU A 138 -23.12 6.41 8.05
N MET A 139 -22.50 5.64 8.95
CA MET A 139 -21.28 6.05 9.65
C MET A 139 -20.08 6.22 8.70
N GLN A 140 -19.90 5.32 7.73
CA GLN A 140 -18.86 5.47 6.71
C GLN A 140 -19.08 6.74 5.88
N LEU A 141 -20.32 7.01 5.47
CA LEU A 141 -20.67 8.22 4.71
C LEU A 141 -20.48 9.49 5.53
N PHE A 142 -20.81 9.46 6.83
CA PHE A 142 -20.55 10.55 7.76
C PHE A 142 -19.05 10.84 7.86
N ARG A 143 -18.22 9.82 8.10
CA ARG A 143 -16.75 9.97 8.20
C ARG A 143 -16.14 10.57 6.93
N LEU A 144 -16.55 10.08 5.76
CA LEU A 144 -16.09 10.61 4.48
C LEU A 144 -16.42 12.10 4.33
N LEU A 145 -17.66 12.48 4.63
CA LEU A 145 -18.10 13.87 4.53
C LEU A 145 -17.36 14.79 5.52
N THR A 146 -17.23 14.35 6.78
CA THR A 146 -16.48 15.13 7.79
C THR A 146 -15.00 15.25 7.46
N GLY A 147 -14.40 14.23 6.82
CA GLY A 147 -13.01 14.27 6.38
C GLY A 147 -12.80 15.28 5.24
N ILE A 148 -13.70 15.28 4.25
CA ILE A 148 -13.66 16.26 3.15
C ILE A 148 -13.81 17.69 3.69
N GLN A 149 -14.78 17.92 4.58
CA GLN A 149 -14.98 19.24 5.19
C GLN A 149 -13.79 19.69 6.03
N LEU A 150 -13.16 18.78 6.79
CA LEU A 150 -11.98 19.11 7.57
C LEU A 150 -10.83 19.57 6.67
N ASN A 151 -10.59 18.85 5.58
CA ASN A 151 -9.53 19.20 4.63
C ASN A 151 -9.80 20.55 3.96
N LEU A 152 -11.05 20.83 3.58
CA LEU A 152 -11.43 22.13 3.01
C LEU A 152 -11.26 23.28 4.00
N VAL A 153 -11.67 23.10 5.27
CA VAL A 153 -11.48 24.12 6.31
C VAL A 153 -10.00 24.34 6.62
N ILE A 154 -9.20 23.28 6.64
CA ILE A 154 -7.74 23.38 6.81
C ILE A 154 -7.13 24.13 5.62
N ASP A 155 -7.51 23.82 4.39
CA ASP A 155 -7.01 24.49 3.20
C ASP A 155 -7.42 25.97 3.15
N ASP A 156 -8.66 26.29 3.52
CA ASP A 156 -9.15 27.67 3.58
C ASP A 156 -8.49 28.45 4.71
N THR A 157 -8.25 27.81 5.87
CA THR A 157 -7.53 28.42 6.99
C THR A 157 -6.06 28.61 6.64
N ALA A 158 -5.40 27.61 6.05
CA ALA A 158 -4.03 27.69 5.58
C ALA A 158 -3.89 28.78 4.50
N ARG A 159 -4.87 28.90 3.59
CA ARG A 159 -4.93 29.97 2.59
C ARG A 159 -5.13 31.33 3.23
N ALA A 160 -6.05 31.49 4.17
CA ALA A 160 -6.31 32.75 4.88
C ALA A 160 -5.11 33.18 5.74
N VAL A 161 -4.45 32.24 6.42
CA VAL A 161 -3.20 32.48 7.16
C VAL A 161 -2.07 32.84 6.20
N ALA A 162 -1.95 32.14 5.07
CA ALA A 162 -0.96 32.46 4.04
C ALA A 162 -1.22 33.81 3.36
N GLU A 163 -2.47 34.24 3.26
CA GLU A 163 -2.86 35.56 2.73
C GLU A 163 -2.62 36.68 3.76
N GLY A 164 -2.91 36.43 5.04
CA GLY A 164 -2.63 37.35 6.15
C GLY A 164 -1.14 37.48 6.48
N ALA A 165 -0.33 36.47 6.21
CA ALA A 165 1.13 36.48 6.42
C ALA A 165 1.92 37.18 5.29
N ARG A 166 1.26 37.75 4.28
CA ARG A 166 1.96 38.26 3.09
C ARG A 166 2.81 39.51 3.31
N TYR A 167 2.55 40.30 4.35
CA TYR A 167 3.38 41.47 4.66
C TYR A 167 3.12 42.02 6.07
N ASP A 168 4.09 41.87 6.97
CA ASP A 168 4.11 42.53 8.28
C ASP A 168 4.84 43.90 8.25
N GLY A 169 5.21 44.37 7.05
CA GLY A 169 6.01 45.58 6.84
C GLY A 169 7.52 45.35 6.85
N GLN A 170 8.00 44.16 7.23
CA GLN A 170 9.44 43.82 7.26
C GLN A 170 9.78 42.60 6.41
N ILE A 171 8.88 41.63 6.29
CA ILE A 171 9.10 40.37 5.57
C ILE A 171 7.93 40.09 4.63
N ARG A 172 8.25 39.85 3.34
CA ARG A 172 7.30 39.40 2.31
C ARG A 172 7.58 37.93 2.02
N ILE A 173 6.58 37.06 2.19
CA ILE A 173 6.67 35.67 1.73
C ILE A 173 6.46 35.67 0.21
N LEU A 174 7.37 35.02 -0.52
CA LEU A 174 7.40 34.98 -1.98
C LEU A 174 7.27 33.54 -2.48
N ARG A 175 6.58 33.33 -3.60
CA ARG A 175 6.53 32.02 -4.28
C ARG A 175 7.73 31.88 -5.21
N ASP A 176 8.16 30.66 -5.47
CA ASP A 176 9.37 30.42 -6.28
C ASP A 176 9.24 30.99 -7.71
N CYS A 177 8.03 31.00 -8.29
CA CYS A 177 7.77 31.59 -9.60
C CYS A 177 7.86 33.12 -9.64
N ASP A 178 7.80 33.79 -8.50
CA ASP A 178 7.84 35.25 -8.38
C ASP A 178 9.30 35.75 -8.23
N ILE A 179 10.28 34.85 -8.28
CA ILE A 179 11.67 35.08 -7.88
C ILE A 179 12.64 34.62 -8.98
N GLU A 180 13.42 35.55 -9.51
CA GLU A 180 14.60 35.24 -10.33
C GLU A 180 15.83 35.15 -9.42
N LYS A 181 16.13 33.95 -8.91
CA LYS A 181 17.31 33.68 -8.07
C LYS A 181 18.61 33.99 -8.81
N ARG A 182 19.55 34.66 -8.15
CA ARG A 182 20.86 35.04 -8.71
C ARG A 182 22.00 34.41 -7.91
N SER A 183 22.80 35.22 -7.22
CA SER A 183 23.99 34.76 -6.52
C SER A 183 23.67 34.41 -5.07
N ILE A 184 24.21 33.29 -4.59
CA ILE A 184 24.18 32.94 -3.18
C ILE A 184 25.11 33.88 -2.41
N ILE A 185 24.58 34.48 -1.34
CA ILE A 185 25.29 35.42 -0.46
C ILE A 185 25.84 34.67 0.76
N ARG A 186 25.01 33.83 1.38
CA ARG A 186 25.36 33.06 2.58
C ARG A 186 24.61 31.75 2.61
N GLN A 187 25.25 30.73 3.18
CA GLN A 187 24.61 29.47 3.51
C GLN A 187 24.93 29.13 4.97
N VAL A 188 23.94 28.63 5.71
CA VAL A 188 24.12 28.13 7.08
C VAL A 188 23.41 26.78 7.18
N ARG A 189 24.17 25.75 7.52
CA ARG A 189 23.61 24.42 7.82
C ARG A 189 22.92 24.46 9.16
N THR A 190 21.70 23.92 9.18
CA THR A 190 20.87 23.71 10.37
C THR A 190 20.39 22.26 10.38
N ASP A 191 19.79 21.85 11.49
CA ASP A 191 19.12 20.55 11.64
C ASP A 191 17.96 20.35 10.64
N GLN A 192 17.28 21.42 10.24
CA GLN A 192 16.19 21.37 9.25
C GLN A 192 16.65 21.45 7.78
N GLY A 193 17.95 21.57 7.53
CA GLY A 193 18.54 21.76 6.19
C GLY A 193 19.44 23.01 6.12
N THR A 194 19.83 23.43 4.92
CA THR A 194 20.67 24.61 4.72
C THR A 194 19.80 25.82 4.44
N ILE A 195 19.87 26.79 5.33
CA ILE A 195 19.29 28.10 5.09
C ILE A 195 20.20 28.85 4.12
N VAL A 196 19.67 29.24 2.98
CA VAL A 196 20.37 29.97 1.93
C VAL A 196 19.84 31.40 1.87
N TRP A 197 20.75 32.36 1.96
CA TRP A 197 20.50 33.75 1.60
C TRP A 197 21.06 33.97 0.21
N ALA A 198 20.22 34.42 -0.71
CA ALA A 198 20.61 34.70 -2.09
C ALA A 198 20.14 36.08 -2.52
N SER A 199 20.85 36.69 -3.45
CA SER A 199 20.30 37.80 -4.22
C SER A 199 19.28 37.26 -5.22
N ALA A 200 18.18 37.98 -5.41
CA ALA A 200 17.17 37.62 -6.39
C ALA A 200 16.47 38.88 -6.93
N ARG A 201 15.90 38.80 -8.13
CA ARG A 201 14.96 39.83 -8.60
C ARG A 201 13.53 39.42 -8.30
N VAL A 202 12.79 40.34 -7.70
CA VAL A 202 11.37 40.20 -7.36
C VAL A 202 10.68 41.43 -7.91
N ASP A 203 9.73 41.25 -8.83
CA ASP A 203 9.06 42.36 -9.53
C ASP A 203 10.07 43.37 -10.14
N GLY A 204 11.17 42.86 -10.70
CA GLY A 204 12.26 43.65 -11.30
C GLY A 204 13.24 44.31 -10.32
N HIS A 205 12.97 44.27 -9.01
CA HIS A 205 13.81 44.87 -7.98
C HIS A 205 14.79 43.83 -7.40
N LEU A 206 16.04 44.23 -7.20
CA LEU A 206 17.05 43.37 -6.57
C LEU A 206 16.82 43.32 -5.05
N MET A 207 16.63 42.12 -4.52
CA MET A 207 16.38 41.85 -3.10
C MET A 207 17.28 40.73 -2.60
N VAL A 208 17.36 40.60 -1.27
CA VAL A 208 17.93 39.43 -0.60
C VAL A 208 16.77 38.53 -0.15
N ILE A 209 16.76 37.29 -0.62
CA ILE A 209 15.79 36.28 -0.20
C ILE A 209 16.47 35.31 0.77
N ARG A 210 15.67 34.76 1.69
CA ARG A 210 16.05 33.65 2.57
C ARG A 210 15.15 32.47 2.25
N TYR A 211 15.72 31.32 1.90
CA TYR A 211 14.97 30.08 1.70
C TYR A 211 15.69 28.89 2.32
N LEU A 212 14.93 27.84 2.64
CA LEU A 212 15.48 26.56 3.04
C LEU A 212 15.75 25.75 1.77
N ASP A 213 16.99 25.31 1.57
CA ASP A 213 17.36 24.46 0.43
C ASP A 213 17.20 22.98 0.83
N PRO A 214 16.13 22.29 0.38
CA PRO A 214 15.89 20.90 0.73
C PRO A 214 16.96 19.97 0.13
N ALA A 215 17.65 20.36 -0.95
CA ALA A 215 18.70 19.55 -1.57
C ALA A 215 19.94 19.40 -0.67
N SER A 216 20.06 20.21 0.38
CA SER A 216 21.12 20.11 1.36
C SER A 216 20.80 19.19 2.55
N ILE A 217 19.59 18.63 2.59
CA ILE A 217 19.16 17.59 3.53
C ILE A 217 19.71 16.21 3.08
N VAL A 218 20.68 16.18 2.16
CA VAL A 218 21.44 14.98 1.76
C VAL A 218 22.50 14.64 2.82
N ASN A 219 22.04 14.54 4.07
CA ASN A 219 22.54 13.63 5.09
C ASN A 219 21.41 12.63 5.45
N ARG A 220 20.55 12.32 4.46
CA ARG A 220 19.48 11.31 4.52
C ARG A 220 19.97 9.88 4.36
N ASP A 221 21.27 9.67 4.15
CA ASP A 221 21.82 8.34 3.85
C ASP A 221 21.53 7.31 4.96
N HIS A 222 21.32 7.76 6.20
CA HIS A 222 20.91 6.88 7.30
C HIS A 222 19.39 6.70 7.44
N SER A 223 18.53 7.70 7.12
CA SER A 223 17.07 7.57 7.31
C SER A 223 16.44 6.63 6.28
N VAL A 224 16.90 6.70 5.03
CA VAL A 224 16.33 5.91 3.91
C VAL A 224 16.46 4.41 4.17
N SER A 225 17.56 4.00 4.81
CA SER A 225 17.77 2.60 5.20
C SER A 225 16.75 2.15 6.26
N ALA A 226 16.53 2.96 7.28
CA ALA A 226 15.63 2.66 8.38
C ALA A 226 14.17 2.59 7.89
N GLU A 227 13.77 3.54 7.05
CA GLU A 227 12.44 3.60 6.45
C GLU A 227 12.14 2.34 5.61
N ALA A 228 13.11 1.89 4.78
CA ALA A 228 12.95 0.69 3.98
C ALA A 228 12.75 -0.58 4.85
N TYR A 229 13.49 -0.67 5.96
CA TYR A 229 13.38 -1.76 6.92
C TYR A 229 12.02 -1.77 7.64
N GLN A 230 11.57 -0.62 8.13
CA GLN A 230 10.26 -0.47 8.77
C GLN A 230 9.11 -0.82 7.81
N MET A 231 9.21 -0.41 6.55
CA MET A 231 8.19 -0.71 5.54
C MET A 231 8.13 -2.19 5.17
N LEU A 232 9.29 -2.87 5.09
CA LEU A 232 9.33 -4.31 4.88
C LEU A 232 8.79 -5.07 6.08
N ASP A 233 9.12 -4.64 7.29
CA ASP A 233 8.57 -5.19 8.52
C ASP A 233 7.04 -5.05 8.58
N ALA A 234 6.53 -3.85 8.30
CA ALA A 234 5.09 -3.60 8.26
C ALA A 234 4.39 -4.41 7.15
N SER A 235 5.04 -4.57 5.99
CA SER A 235 4.56 -5.44 4.91
C SER A 235 4.51 -6.91 5.34
N ALA A 236 5.53 -7.37 6.07
CA ALA A 236 5.58 -8.70 6.65
C ALA A 236 4.45 -8.90 7.67
N HIS A 237 4.21 -7.91 8.52
CA HIS A 237 3.14 -7.93 9.50
C HIS A 237 1.76 -8.02 8.83
N LEU A 238 1.50 -7.17 7.82
CA LEU A 238 0.25 -7.20 7.06
C LEU A 238 -0.03 -8.57 6.45
N VAL A 239 0.97 -9.19 5.81
CA VAL A 239 0.77 -10.49 5.18
C VAL A 239 0.61 -11.60 6.22
N ASN A 240 1.53 -11.67 7.19
CA ASN A 240 1.60 -12.81 8.11
C ASN A 240 0.49 -12.78 9.17
N VAL A 241 0.12 -11.59 9.66
CA VAL A 241 -0.86 -11.45 10.75
C VAL A 241 -2.27 -11.24 10.21
N HIS A 242 -2.40 -10.43 9.16
CA HIS A 242 -3.72 -10.03 8.66
C HIS A 242 -4.13 -10.72 7.34
N GLY A 243 -3.21 -11.44 6.68
CA GLY A 243 -3.47 -11.96 5.34
C GLY A 243 -3.78 -10.83 4.36
N LEU A 244 -3.17 -9.67 4.55
CA LEU A 244 -3.32 -8.46 3.75
C LEU A 244 -2.03 -8.15 3.01
N LYS A 245 -2.16 -7.47 1.87
CA LYS A 245 -1.04 -7.04 1.05
C LYS A 245 -1.20 -5.58 0.68
N TRP A 246 -0.11 -4.84 0.80
CA TRP A 246 -0.02 -3.48 0.29
C TRP A 246 0.27 -3.51 -1.22
N ILE A 247 -0.50 -2.76 -2.01
CA ILE A 247 -0.43 -2.75 -3.49
C ILE A 247 0.16 -1.48 -4.08
N ARG A 248 0.43 -0.47 -3.27
CA ARG A 248 0.92 0.80 -3.80
C ARG A 248 2.40 0.71 -4.13
N GLU A 249 2.77 1.38 -5.21
CA GLU A 249 4.15 1.45 -5.71
C GLU A 249 5.05 2.40 -4.89
N SER A 250 4.49 3.21 -4.01
CA SER A 250 5.24 4.18 -3.20
C SER A 250 4.61 4.37 -1.83
N ALA A 251 5.45 4.50 -0.79
CA ALA A 251 5.01 5.00 0.50
C ALA A 251 4.98 6.52 0.47
N THR A 252 4.05 7.07 1.23
CA THR A 252 4.04 8.49 1.55
C THR A 252 4.76 8.67 2.88
N VAL A 253 5.67 9.63 2.97
CA VAL A 253 6.27 10.01 4.26
C VAL A 253 5.36 11.06 4.90
N ASP A 254 5.08 10.93 6.20
CA ASP A 254 4.28 11.94 6.91
C ASP A 254 5.09 13.19 7.25
N GLU A 255 4.45 14.14 7.95
CA GLU A 255 5.08 15.39 8.38
C GLU A 255 6.22 15.21 9.39
N HIS A 256 6.36 14.02 9.99
CA HIS A 256 7.43 13.68 10.95
C HIS A 256 8.61 12.96 10.29
N GLY A 257 8.52 12.62 9.00
CA GLY A 257 9.55 11.83 8.33
C GLY A 257 9.34 10.32 8.46
N GLU A 258 8.21 9.86 9.00
CA GLU A 258 7.92 8.44 9.17
C GLU A 258 7.17 7.90 7.93
N PRO A 259 7.50 6.68 7.47
CA PRO A 259 6.82 6.09 6.32
C PRO A 259 5.39 5.71 6.69
N CYS A 260 4.43 6.38 6.05
CA CYS A 260 3.02 6.02 6.11
C CYS A 260 2.65 5.09 4.97
N ILE A 261 2.14 3.92 5.34
CA ILE A 261 1.33 3.08 4.46
C ILE A 261 0.10 3.93 4.11
N GLY A 262 -0.17 4.13 2.82
CA GLY A 262 -1.17 5.08 2.33
C GLY A 262 -2.62 4.85 2.82
N LEU A 263 -3.61 5.20 1.99
CA LEU A 263 -5.01 5.03 2.40
C LEU A 263 -5.36 3.55 2.52
N PHE A 264 -6.36 3.18 3.33
CA PHE A 264 -6.81 1.79 3.48
C PHE A 264 -7.17 1.09 2.15
N ASN A 265 -7.47 1.86 1.10
CA ASN A 265 -7.72 1.35 -0.25
C ASN A 265 -6.47 0.76 -0.92
N ASP A 266 -5.27 1.08 -0.40
CA ASP A 266 -3.99 0.56 -0.86
C ASP A 266 -3.66 -0.82 -0.26
N ILE A 267 -4.55 -1.37 0.57
CA ILE A 267 -4.41 -2.68 1.21
C ILE A 267 -5.50 -3.61 0.70
N ILE A 268 -5.10 -4.70 0.06
CA ILE A 268 -6.01 -5.75 -0.41
C ILE A 268 -5.80 -7.05 0.35
N ARG A 269 -6.77 -7.96 0.26
CA ARG A 269 -6.58 -9.32 0.78
C ARG A 269 -5.49 -10.01 0.00
N ALA A 270 -4.50 -10.56 0.70
CA ALA A 270 -3.46 -11.37 0.09
C ALA A 270 -4.11 -12.65 -0.46
N ASN A 271 -4.27 -12.74 -1.78
CA ASN A 271 -4.69 -13.98 -2.40
C ASN A 271 -3.47 -14.92 -2.45
N PRO A 272 -3.52 -16.11 -1.81
CA PRO A 272 -2.40 -17.04 -1.79
C PRO A 272 -1.91 -17.45 -3.19
N SER A 273 -2.78 -17.41 -4.21
CA SER A 273 -2.38 -17.67 -5.61
C SER A 273 -1.71 -16.49 -6.31
N HIS A 274 -1.81 -15.27 -5.77
CA HIS A 274 -1.21 -14.04 -6.33
C HIS A 274 -0.06 -13.46 -5.47
N LEU A 275 0.38 -14.17 -4.43
CA LEU A 275 1.53 -13.78 -3.61
C LEU A 275 2.84 -13.63 -4.40
N ARG A 276 2.90 -14.11 -5.65
CA ARG A 276 4.07 -14.00 -6.54
C ARG A 276 4.37 -12.58 -7.04
N SER A 277 3.39 -11.70 -7.16
CA SER A 277 3.60 -10.44 -7.88
C SER A 277 3.70 -9.26 -6.92
N GLY A 278 4.92 -8.89 -6.54
CA GLY A 278 5.24 -7.64 -5.89
C GLY A 278 5.69 -7.81 -4.45
N ILE A 279 7.00 -7.91 -4.24
CA ILE A 279 7.61 -7.18 -3.11
C ILE A 279 7.12 -5.74 -3.28
N PRO A 280 6.67 -5.03 -2.23
CA PRO A 280 6.44 -3.60 -2.37
C PRO A 280 7.76 -3.02 -2.84
N LEU A 281 7.86 -2.75 -4.15
CA LEU A 281 9.00 -2.03 -4.69
C LEU A 281 8.83 -0.66 -4.09
N ILE A 282 9.56 -0.43 -3.01
CA ILE A 282 9.66 0.89 -2.41
C ILE A 282 10.43 1.71 -3.42
N TYR A 283 9.71 2.23 -4.40
CA TYR A 283 10.28 3.05 -5.43
C TYR A 283 10.61 4.39 -4.81
N TRP A 284 11.85 4.55 -4.39
CA TRP A 284 12.42 5.86 -4.13
C TRP A 284 12.58 6.55 -5.47
N ASN A 285 11.61 7.41 -5.77
CA ASN A 285 11.37 7.86 -7.13
C ASN A 285 12.30 9.03 -7.48
N TYR A 286 13.50 8.72 -7.97
CA TYR A 286 14.23 9.59 -8.90
C TYR A 286 14.01 9.07 -10.31
N SER A 287 12.78 9.16 -10.82
CA SER A 287 12.51 8.90 -12.23
C SER A 287 12.78 10.16 -13.03
N GLU A 288 13.83 10.16 -13.84
CA GLU A 288 13.94 11.10 -14.94
C GLU A 288 13.22 10.45 -16.13
N GLU A 289 12.03 10.92 -16.46
CA GLU A 289 11.31 10.44 -17.64
C GLU A 289 12.03 10.99 -18.87
N THR A 290 12.69 10.11 -19.61
CA THR A 290 13.48 10.50 -20.78
C THR A 290 12.75 10.12 -22.08
N GLY A 291 13.08 10.85 -23.15
CA GLY A 291 12.43 10.78 -24.46
C GLY A 291 12.92 9.65 -25.37
N ILE A 292 13.02 9.91 -26.67
CA ILE A 292 13.49 8.95 -27.69
C ILE A 292 14.93 8.46 -27.42
N VAL A 293 15.31 7.26 -27.90
CA VAL A 293 16.63 6.59 -27.67
C VAL A 293 17.82 7.55 -27.70
N GLU A 294 17.85 8.47 -28.68
CA GLU A 294 18.96 9.42 -28.88
C GLU A 294 19.05 10.48 -27.77
N GLN A 295 17.93 10.82 -27.14
CA GLN A 295 17.83 11.81 -26.05
C GLN A 295 18.16 11.22 -24.68
N VAL A 296 17.98 9.90 -24.47
CA VAL A 296 18.33 9.20 -23.22
C VAL A 296 19.86 9.06 -23.03
N HIS A 297 20.64 9.64 -23.93
CA HIS A 297 22.09 9.58 -24.03
C HIS A 297 22.68 8.17 -24.27
N ASP A 298 23.30 8.07 -25.43
CA ASP A 298 24.08 6.96 -26.00
C ASP A 298 25.34 6.59 -25.18
N SER A 299 25.53 7.12 -23.96
CA SER A 299 26.71 6.84 -23.12
C SER A 299 26.45 5.86 -22.00
N HIS A 300 25.39 5.97 -21.19
CA HIS A 300 25.28 5.14 -19.98
C HIS A 300 24.80 3.72 -20.29
N LEU A 301 23.66 3.56 -20.97
CA LEU A 301 23.17 2.23 -21.37
C LEU A 301 24.14 1.54 -22.31
N ARG A 302 24.68 2.28 -23.30
CA ARG A 302 25.67 1.77 -24.23
C ARG A 302 26.97 1.41 -23.51
N ALA A 303 27.48 2.23 -22.58
CA ALA A 303 28.68 1.88 -21.82
C ALA A 303 28.43 0.66 -20.94
N VAL A 304 27.25 0.55 -20.30
CA VAL A 304 26.86 -0.64 -19.54
C VAL A 304 26.82 -1.88 -20.43
N ILE A 305 26.16 -1.79 -21.60
CA ILE A 305 26.10 -2.87 -22.59
C ILE A 305 27.48 -3.15 -23.19
N THR A 306 28.36 -2.16 -23.33
CA THR A 306 29.69 -2.39 -23.89
C THR A 306 30.58 -3.04 -22.84
N GLU A 307 30.66 -2.47 -21.65
CA GLU A 307 31.49 -2.90 -20.52
C GLU A 307 31.13 -4.32 -20.05
N GLN A 308 29.83 -4.62 -19.90
CA GLN A 308 29.41 -5.95 -19.44
C GLN A 308 29.61 -7.04 -20.50
N PHE A 309 29.74 -6.67 -21.77
CA PHE A 309 29.79 -7.63 -22.87
C PHE A 309 31.14 -7.68 -23.57
N CYS A 310 32.12 -6.85 -23.22
CA CYS A 310 33.46 -6.81 -23.82
C CYS A 310 34.17 -8.18 -23.88
N ASN A 311 33.72 -9.19 -23.15
CA ASN A 311 34.36 -10.50 -23.04
C ASN A 311 33.57 -11.68 -23.65
N ASP A 312 32.37 -11.48 -24.25
CA ASP A 312 31.52 -12.60 -24.68
C ASP A 312 30.97 -12.46 -26.12
N HIS A 313 30.83 -13.59 -26.80
CA HIS A 313 30.28 -13.71 -28.17
C HIS A 313 28.79 -13.29 -28.25
N GLY A 314 28.13 -13.06 -27.11
CA GLY A 314 26.77 -12.52 -27.03
C GLY A 314 26.64 -11.06 -27.47
N THR A 315 27.75 -10.33 -27.58
CA THR A 315 27.81 -8.93 -28.06
C THR A 315 27.11 -8.71 -29.39
N ASP A 316 27.33 -9.58 -30.38
CA ASP A 316 26.81 -9.40 -31.74
C ASP A 316 25.27 -9.45 -31.82
N ARG A 317 24.62 -10.23 -30.96
CA ARG A 317 23.15 -10.31 -30.91
C ARG A 317 22.57 -9.07 -30.27
N LEU A 318 23.12 -8.68 -29.12
CA LEU A 318 22.64 -7.51 -28.40
C LEU A 318 22.91 -6.21 -29.16
N GLN A 319 24.07 -6.09 -29.80
CA GLN A 319 24.41 -4.97 -30.68
C GLN A 319 23.40 -4.84 -31.82
N ARG A 320 23.01 -5.97 -32.46
CA ARG A 320 21.96 -5.95 -33.49
C ARG A 320 20.59 -5.56 -32.96
N VAL A 321 20.21 -6.02 -31.75
CA VAL A 321 18.97 -5.58 -31.10
C VAL A 321 19.02 -4.08 -30.84
N TRP A 322 20.14 -3.58 -30.34
CA TRP A 322 20.34 -2.15 -30.06
C TRP A 322 20.31 -1.28 -31.33
N ASP A 323 20.96 -1.72 -32.40
CA ASP A 323 20.96 -1.00 -33.67
C ASP A 323 19.55 -0.97 -34.27
N ALA A 324 18.76 -2.04 -34.13
CA ALA A 324 17.35 -2.05 -34.52
C ALA A 324 16.50 -1.07 -33.69
N ILE A 325 16.69 -1.03 -32.37
CA ILE A 325 16.00 -0.07 -31.49
C ILE A 325 16.31 1.38 -31.88
N ARG A 326 17.59 1.67 -32.18
CA ARG A 326 18.04 3.01 -32.56
C ARG A 326 17.52 3.42 -33.95
N GLN A 327 17.67 2.55 -34.95
CA GLN A 327 17.25 2.83 -36.33
C GLN A 327 15.77 3.21 -36.40
N GLU A 328 14.97 2.63 -35.52
CA GLU A 328 13.51 2.74 -35.52
C GLU A 328 12.99 3.78 -34.50
N GLN A 329 13.92 4.48 -33.81
CA GLN A 329 13.62 5.54 -32.85
C GLN A 329 12.56 5.15 -31.81
N LEU A 330 12.64 3.91 -31.29
CA LEU A 330 11.66 3.43 -30.32
C LEU A 330 11.63 4.29 -29.06
N LEU A 331 10.48 4.34 -28.39
CA LEU A 331 10.39 5.03 -27.09
C LEU A 331 11.09 4.19 -26.02
N VAL A 332 12.02 4.82 -25.29
CA VAL A 332 12.74 4.22 -24.18
C VAL A 332 12.44 5.00 -22.92
N MET A 333 11.76 4.37 -21.98
CA MET A 333 11.65 4.90 -20.63
C MET A 333 12.88 4.44 -19.84
N TYR A 334 13.63 5.39 -19.29
CA TYR A 334 14.75 5.11 -18.39
C TYR A 334 14.38 5.43 -16.95
N ARG A 335 14.83 4.60 -16.03
CA ARG A 335 14.70 4.82 -14.60
C ARG A 335 16.01 4.42 -13.93
N THR A 336 16.54 5.32 -13.11
CA THR A 336 17.67 5.01 -12.23
C THR A 336 17.25 5.16 -10.80
N THR A 337 17.60 4.18 -9.99
CA THR A 337 17.50 4.27 -8.54
C THR A 337 18.88 4.08 -7.95
N ALA A 338 19.39 5.13 -7.30
CA ALA A 338 20.67 5.07 -6.60
C ALA A 338 20.43 4.99 -5.10
N PHE A 339 21.15 4.10 -4.42
CA PHE A 339 21.09 3.94 -2.98
C PHE A 339 22.49 3.99 -2.40
N PRO A 340 22.73 4.76 -1.33
CA PRO A 340 24.01 4.76 -0.67
C PRO A 340 24.32 3.36 -0.13
N VAL A 341 25.57 2.92 -0.27
CA VAL A 341 26.07 1.71 0.39
C VAL A 341 26.10 2.01 1.88
N ILE A 342 25.18 1.40 2.63
CA ILE A 342 25.11 1.55 4.07
C ILE A 342 26.26 0.78 4.68
N SER A 343 27.36 1.48 5.00
CA SER A 343 28.56 0.91 5.61
C SER A 343 28.54 0.97 7.15
N GLY A 344 27.39 1.32 7.76
CA GLY A 344 27.23 1.46 9.20
C GLY A 344 26.06 0.64 9.78
N ASN A 345 26.03 0.48 11.10
CA ASN A 345 24.90 -0.11 11.80
C ASN A 345 23.67 0.78 11.61
N VAL A 346 22.63 0.26 10.96
CA VAL A 346 21.32 0.93 10.90
C VAL A 346 20.82 1.08 12.34
N SER A 347 20.35 2.27 12.71
CA SER A 347 19.83 2.57 14.06
C SER A 347 18.42 1.99 14.28
N LEU A 348 18.23 0.72 13.90
CA LEU A 348 16.98 0.01 14.09
C LEU A 348 17.17 -1.18 15.04
N PRO A 349 16.12 -1.55 15.79
CA PRO A 349 16.08 -2.81 16.51
C PRO A 349 16.43 -4.01 15.60
N GLN A 350 17.28 -4.91 16.10
CA GLN A 350 17.84 -6.01 15.32
C GLN A 350 16.76 -7.02 14.86
N ASP A 351 15.67 -7.13 15.62
CA ASP A 351 14.50 -7.94 15.29
C ASP A 351 13.74 -7.40 14.08
N ILE A 352 13.58 -6.07 13.94
CA ILE A 352 12.98 -5.44 12.76
C ILE A 352 13.83 -5.74 11.52
N ILE A 353 15.16 -5.57 11.64
CA ILE A 353 16.11 -5.87 10.56
C ILE A 353 15.99 -7.34 10.13
N ALA A 354 16.02 -8.26 11.09
CA ALA A 354 15.94 -9.70 10.83
C ALA A 354 14.59 -10.09 10.19
N GLN A 355 13.49 -9.52 10.66
CA GLN A 355 12.14 -9.80 10.13
C GLN A 355 11.98 -9.30 8.69
N ALA A 356 12.46 -8.08 8.39
CA ALA A 356 12.47 -7.55 7.05
C ALA A 356 13.34 -8.38 6.08
N GLN A 357 14.52 -8.83 6.53
CA GLN A 357 15.40 -9.71 5.76
C GLN A 357 14.72 -11.05 5.48
N LEU A 358 14.14 -11.69 6.50
CA LEU A 358 13.41 -12.95 6.34
C LEU A 358 12.21 -12.82 5.40
N TYR A 359 11.48 -11.71 5.50
CA TYR A 359 10.40 -11.39 4.57
C TYR A 359 10.95 -11.31 3.15
N LEU A 360 11.99 -10.52 2.90
CA LEU A 360 12.61 -10.43 1.59
C LEU A 360 13.06 -11.81 1.06
N GLU A 361 13.79 -12.60 1.86
CA GLU A 361 14.25 -13.93 1.46
C GLU A 361 13.10 -14.85 1.04
N ARG A 362 11.98 -14.82 1.79
CA ARG A 362 10.80 -15.63 1.49
C ARG A 362 10.16 -15.28 0.14
N TYR A 363 10.19 -14.01 -0.25
CA TYR A 363 9.62 -13.53 -1.52
C TYR A 363 10.60 -13.57 -2.69
N THR A 364 11.89 -13.68 -2.41
CA THR A 364 12.95 -13.69 -3.43
C THR A 364 13.41 -15.10 -3.80
N ARG A 365 12.49 -16.08 -3.85
CA ARG A 365 12.83 -17.46 -4.24
C ARG A 365 13.69 -17.45 -5.51
N GLU A 366 14.79 -18.19 -5.50
CA GLU A 366 15.84 -18.17 -6.52
C GLU A 366 15.36 -18.47 -7.95
N ASP A 367 14.17 -19.08 -8.07
CA ASP A 367 13.61 -19.51 -9.34
C ASP A 367 12.75 -18.45 -10.05
N ASP A 368 12.54 -17.25 -9.48
CA ASP A 368 11.80 -16.20 -10.18
C ASP A 368 12.75 -15.46 -11.14
N PRO A 369 12.66 -15.72 -12.46
CA PRO A 369 13.63 -15.17 -13.38
C PRO A 369 13.38 -13.66 -13.63
N TYR A 370 12.21 -13.13 -13.25
CA TYR A 370 11.77 -11.76 -13.56
C TYR A 370 12.40 -10.69 -12.67
N TRP A 371 12.98 -11.08 -11.54
CA TRP A 371 13.38 -10.13 -10.51
C TRP A 371 14.87 -10.18 -10.16
N ASN A 372 15.71 -10.83 -10.97
CA ASN A 372 17.07 -11.13 -10.55
C ASN A 372 17.92 -9.89 -10.26
N CYS A 373 17.93 -8.88 -11.14
CA CYS A 373 18.74 -7.68 -10.90
C CYS A 373 18.21 -6.86 -9.73
N ILE A 374 16.88 -6.69 -9.61
CA ILE A 374 16.32 -5.95 -8.48
C ILE A 374 16.45 -6.71 -7.16
N ILE A 375 16.37 -8.04 -7.16
CA ILE A 375 16.52 -8.86 -5.96
C ILE A 375 17.94 -8.77 -5.48
N SER A 376 18.92 -8.93 -6.39
CA SER A 376 20.32 -8.73 -6.07
C SER A 376 20.57 -7.33 -5.53
N PHE A 377 19.95 -6.32 -6.15
CA PHE A 377 19.99 -4.94 -5.71
C PHE A 377 19.45 -4.77 -4.28
N VAL A 378 18.23 -5.23 -4.01
CA VAL A 378 17.55 -5.09 -2.71
C VAL A 378 18.25 -5.92 -1.63
N ARG A 379 18.68 -7.15 -1.94
CA ARG A 379 19.51 -7.97 -1.04
C ARG A 379 20.79 -7.24 -0.67
N ARG A 380 21.40 -6.53 -1.61
CA ARG A 380 22.65 -5.80 -1.34
C ARG A 380 22.42 -4.56 -0.48
N VAL A 381 21.40 -3.77 -0.80
CA VAL A 381 21.01 -2.60 -0.01
C VAL A 381 20.68 -3.00 1.43
N LEU A 382 19.92 -4.08 1.61
CA LEU A 382 19.44 -4.48 2.94
C LEU A 382 20.47 -5.35 3.67
N ALA A 383 20.89 -6.48 3.10
CA ALA A 383 21.71 -7.44 3.83
C ALA A 383 23.16 -6.99 4.06
N GLY A 384 23.64 -5.93 3.39
CA GLY A 384 24.97 -5.33 3.62
C GLY A 384 26.17 -6.27 3.40
N ARG A 385 25.96 -7.51 2.93
CA ARG A 385 26.98 -8.54 2.81
C ARG A 385 27.26 -8.93 1.37
N GLY A 386 28.50 -8.66 0.93
CA GLY A 386 29.43 -9.58 0.26
C GLY A 386 29.04 -10.32 -1.02
N ALA A 387 27.82 -10.23 -1.54
CA ALA A 387 27.47 -10.88 -2.80
C ALA A 387 28.34 -10.32 -3.93
N ASN A 388 28.90 -11.18 -4.77
CA ASN A 388 29.86 -10.75 -5.79
C ASN A 388 29.27 -9.64 -6.66
N THR A 389 30.01 -8.55 -6.83
CA THR A 389 29.54 -7.27 -7.34
C THR A 389 29.59 -7.12 -8.84
N SER A 390 29.95 -8.19 -9.57
CA SER A 390 29.98 -8.16 -11.03
C SER A 390 28.64 -7.62 -11.50
N SER A 391 28.65 -6.51 -12.24
CA SER A 391 27.43 -5.80 -12.59
C SER A 391 26.49 -6.80 -13.26
N GLN A 392 25.34 -7.01 -12.65
CA GLN A 392 24.36 -7.95 -13.18
C GLN A 392 23.51 -7.18 -14.17
N ILE A 393 23.64 -7.53 -15.44
CA ILE A 393 22.74 -7.08 -16.48
C ILE A 393 21.79 -8.22 -16.87
N SER A 394 20.50 -7.92 -16.88
CA SER A 394 19.46 -8.81 -17.37
C SER A 394 18.72 -8.13 -18.50
N ILE A 395 18.55 -8.85 -19.61
CA ILE A 395 17.79 -8.38 -20.75
C ILE A 395 16.70 -9.39 -21.03
N SER A 396 15.46 -8.92 -21.02
CA SER A 396 14.29 -9.76 -21.22
C SER A 396 13.30 -9.09 -22.17
N ILE A 397 12.57 -9.93 -22.92
CA ILE A 397 11.47 -9.48 -23.78
C ILE A 397 10.20 -10.17 -23.33
N TRP A 398 9.09 -9.45 -23.28
CA TRP A 398 7.77 -10.03 -23.07
C TRP A 398 6.68 -9.32 -23.86
N ARG A 399 5.49 -9.94 -23.88
CA ARG A 399 4.31 -9.42 -24.55
C ARG A 399 3.38 -8.79 -23.51
N LEU A 400 3.00 -7.54 -23.70
CA LEU A 400 2.17 -6.78 -22.77
C LEU A 400 1.15 -5.93 -23.53
N HIS A 401 -0.14 -6.04 -23.17
CA HIS A 401 -1.24 -5.25 -23.75
C HIS A 401 -1.28 -5.22 -25.29
N GLY A 402 -0.95 -6.36 -25.92
CA GLY A 402 -0.95 -6.46 -27.37
C GLY A 402 0.30 -5.92 -28.05
N GLY A 403 1.28 -5.36 -27.33
CA GLY A 403 2.61 -5.03 -27.84
C GLY A 403 3.71 -5.90 -27.20
N TYR A 404 4.97 -5.55 -27.48
CA TYR A 404 6.14 -6.19 -26.89
C TYR A 404 6.97 -5.17 -26.15
N THR A 405 7.65 -5.62 -25.11
CA THR A 405 8.48 -4.74 -24.28
C THR A 405 9.81 -5.40 -24.02
N ILE A 406 10.89 -4.66 -24.24
CA ILE A 406 12.25 -5.07 -23.85
C ILE A 406 12.57 -4.38 -22.53
N HIS A 407 13.04 -5.17 -21.59
CA HIS A 407 13.45 -4.73 -20.27
C HIS A 407 14.95 -4.97 -20.16
N VAL A 408 15.70 -3.90 -19.91
CA VAL A 408 17.13 -3.98 -19.60
C VAL A 408 17.30 -3.51 -18.17
N GLU A 409 17.74 -4.41 -17.31
CA GLU A 409 18.02 -4.12 -15.91
C GLU A 409 19.52 -4.23 -15.68
N ASN A 410 20.10 -3.26 -14.98
CA ASN A 410 21.51 -3.29 -14.63
C ASN A 410 21.70 -2.84 -13.18
N CYS A 411 22.36 -3.65 -12.37
CA CYS A 411 22.79 -3.27 -11.03
C CYS A 411 24.30 -3.00 -11.03
N THR A 412 24.70 -1.76 -10.74
CA THR A 412 26.11 -1.36 -10.56
C THR A 412 26.37 -0.97 -9.11
N ASN A 413 27.61 -1.08 -8.67
CA ASN A 413 28.03 -0.61 -7.36
C ASN A 413 29.42 0.02 -7.48
N ASP A 414 29.52 1.31 -7.14
CA ASP A 414 30.76 2.08 -7.22
C ASP A 414 31.50 2.19 -5.87
N GLY A 415 31.09 1.40 -4.88
CA GLY A 415 31.61 1.43 -3.51
C GLY A 415 30.93 2.45 -2.61
N SER A 416 30.36 3.50 -3.18
CA SER A 416 29.60 4.52 -2.43
C SER A 416 28.10 4.36 -2.59
N HIS A 417 27.65 3.92 -3.77
CA HIS A 417 26.25 3.74 -4.12
C HIS A 417 26.06 2.45 -4.89
N ILE A 418 24.93 1.81 -4.64
CA ILE A 418 24.37 0.76 -5.49
C ILE A 418 23.36 1.46 -6.41
N ARG A 419 23.54 1.36 -7.72
CA ARG A 419 22.59 1.91 -8.70
C ARG A 419 21.87 0.78 -9.41
N TYR A 420 20.54 0.82 -9.40
CA TYR A 420 19.67 0.01 -10.23
C TYR A 420 19.19 0.85 -11.40
N ASN A 421 19.65 0.50 -12.59
CA ASN A 421 19.23 1.09 -13.85
C ASN A 421 18.20 0.17 -14.49
N TYR A 422 17.12 0.74 -14.97
CA TYR A 422 16.02 0.03 -15.57
C TYR A 422 15.59 0.76 -16.84
N PHE A 423 15.62 0.06 -17.96
CA PHE A 423 15.17 0.57 -19.25
C PHE A 423 13.97 -0.25 -19.69
N TRP A 424 12.93 0.45 -20.09
CA TRP A 424 11.72 -0.12 -20.63
C TRP A 424 11.49 0.42 -22.04
N ILE A 425 11.58 -0.47 -23.02
CA ILE A 425 11.46 -0.14 -24.43
C ILE A 425 10.15 -0.73 -24.94
N SER A 426 9.25 0.12 -25.43
CA SER A 426 7.97 -0.33 -25.97
C SER A 426 8.06 -0.54 -27.47
N ILE A 427 7.64 -1.72 -27.93
CA ILE A 427 7.55 -2.10 -29.34
C ILE A 427 6.06 -2.28 -29.68
N PRO A 428 5.47 -1.40 -30.49
CA PRO A 428 4.11 -1.57 -30.97
C PRO A 428 3.95 -2.88 -31.74
N ALA A 429 2.80 -3.55 -31.60
CA ALA A 429 2.52 -4.74 -32.41
C ALA A 429 2.31 -4.41 -33.89
N GLY A 430 2.58 -5.40 -34.73
CA GLY A 430 2.50 -5.28 -36.19
C GLY A 430 3.61 -4.42 -36.79
N CYS A 431 4.57 -3.97 -35.98
CA CYS A 431 5.72 -3.20 -36.45
C CYS A 431 6.79 -4.14 -37.02
N THR A 432 7.35 -3.82 -38.18
CA THR A 432 8.45 -4.59 -38.81
C THR A 432 9.68 -4.70 -37.90
N VAL A 433 9.82 -3.73 -37.00
CA VAL A 433 10.86 -3.65 -35.97
C VAL A 433 10.83 -4.83 -35.02
N LEU A 434 9.64 -5.33 -34.71
CA LEU A 434 9.51 -6.49 -33.85
C LEU A 434 10.15 -7.73 -34.47
N ALA A 435 9.95 -7.95 -35.77
CA ALA A 435 10.59 -9.05 -36.48
C ALA A 435 12.11 -8.89 -36.52
N ALA A 436 12.61 -7.67 -36.70
CA ALA A 436 14.04 -7.36 -36.67
C ALA A 436 14.65 -7.61 -35.28
N VAL A 437 14.01 -7.11 -34.22
CA VAL A 437 14.41 -7.32 -32.82
C VAL A 437 14.35 -8.80 -32.45
N ALA A 438 13.28 -9.50 -32.81
CA ALA A 438 13.13 -10.93 -32.55
C ALA A 438 14.20 -11.76 -33.27
N THR A 439 14.49 -11.43 -34.52
CA THR A 439 15.55 -12.09 -35.31
C THR A 439 16.93 -11.81 -34.71
N ALA A 440 17.20 -10.56 -34.32
CA ALA A 440 18.46 -10.17 -33.67
C ALA A 440 18.65 -10.85 -32.31
N ALA A 441 17.56 -11.02 -31.56
CA ALA A 441 17.49 -11.79 -30.32
C ALA A 441 17.64 -13.31 -30.52
N GLY A 442 17.60 -13.81 -31.75
CA GLY A 442 17.68 -15.23 -32.07
C GLY A 442 16.39 -16.00 -31.75
N LEU A 443 15.25 -15.31 -31.73
CA LEU A 443 13.95 -15.90 -31.54
C LEU A 443 13.39 -16.48 -32.86
N PRO A 444 12.54 -17.51 -32.81
CA PRO A 444 12.00 -18.12 -34.02
C PRO A 444 11.13 -17.14 -34.83
N ASN A 445 11.19 -17.28 -36.16
CA ASN A 445 10.33 -16.56 -37.09
C ASN A 445 8.85 -16.87 -36.80
N GLY A 446 7.98 -15.85 -36.78
CA GLY A 446 6.53 -16.01 -36.52
C GLY A 446 6.12 -15.90 -35.05
N ILE A 447 6.88 -15.16 -34.24
CA ILE A 447 6.58 -14.88 -32.83
C ILE A 447 5.18 -14.30 -32.61
N ASP A 448 4.69 -13.49 -33.55
CA ASP A 448 3.43 -12.77 -33.45
C ASP A 448 2.22 -13.69 -33.22
N HIS A 449 2.32 -14.93 -33.71
CA HIS A 449 1.23 -15.90 -33.69
C HIS A 449 1.45 -17.07 -32.73
N SER A 450 2.69 -17.36 -32.35
CA SER A 450 3.05 -18.59 -31.63
C SER A 450 3.55 -18.35 -30.20
N TRP A 451 3.90 -17.11 -29.85
CA TRP A 451 4.45 -16.83 -28.53
C TRP A 451 3.35 -16.72 -27.47
N ASN A 452 3.39 -17.65 -26.51
CA ASN A 452 2.50 -17.74 -25.34
C ASN A 452 2.69 -16.62 -24.29
N ALA A 453 3.40 -15.54 -24.63
CA ALA A 453 3.75 -14.44 -23.73
C ALA A 453 4.67 -14.80 -22.55
N SER A 454 5.34 -15.97 -22.54
CA SER A 454 6.36 -16.26 -21.52
C SER A 454 7.59 -15.37 -21.75
N GLY A 455 8.07 -14.65 -20.73
CA GLY A 455 9.26 -13.81 -20.87
C GLY A 455 10.46 -14.60 -21.40
N VAL A 456 11.18 -14.04 -22.39
CA VAL A 456 12.42 -14.63 -22.92
C VAL A 456 13.60 -13.81 -22.45
N PHE A 457 14.58 -14.47 -21.84
CA PHE A 457 15.84 -13.85 -21.45
C PHE A 457 16.80 -13.89 -22.63
N LEU A 458 17.22 -12.71 -23.08
CA LEU A 458 18.23 -12.56 -24.12
C LEU A 458 19.64 -12.74 -23.55
N TYR A 459 19.83 -12.26 -22.33
CA TYR A 459 21.10 -12.29 -21.64
C TYR A 459 20.92 -12.19 -20.13
N ARG A 460 21.78 -12.91 -19.41
CA ARG A 460 21.90 -12.88 -17.96
C ARG A 460 23.34 -13.25 -17.59
N ASN A 461 24.02 -12.37 -16.84
CA ASN A 461 25.32 -12.64 -16.22
C ASN A 461 25.13 -13.02 -14.75
#